data_AF-A0A0F2C978-F1
#
_entry.id   AF-A0A0F2C978-F1
#
_cell.length_a   1.000
_cell.length_b   1.000
_cell.length_c   1.000
_cell.angle_alpha   90.00
_cell.angle_beta   90.00
_cell.angle_gamma   90.00
#
_symmetry.space_group_name_H-M   'P 1'
#
loop_
_entity.id
_entity.type
_entity.pdbx_description
1 polymer ?
#
loop_
_entity_poly.entity_id
_entity_poly.type
_entity_poly.pdbx_seq_one_letter_code
_entity_poly.pdbx_strand_id
1 'polypeptide(L)'
;MLQSKVWGWVLPLGVPVIGGVAIAPLGVSLTAWLIVVGVVLIVVFIARQRSLARAGRPPLVNVEMFGITSLRSGLSVLGAQYAVTAGLFFMVPVYLQMTLGLDALQTGIRIFPLSVALVLFSIVGTRLTTRMSPRTIVRTGQLLLVFSALVLLGSATSDLRGGLFAAGMFLSGAALGLLASQLGNVNMSSVSAKETSEVGGLQGVFQNLGSSLGTALIGSILIGALSTSFASGVAESDLPESTQASVSASTEHGVTIVPAAAVPEIAEDAGLTADEADQLADIYRESQLSSLRVAFFGLIVISLLALLFSRGIPNELDVRRGRSTAADDAR
;
A
#
# COMPACT_ATOMS: atom_id res chain seq x y z
N MET A 1 -7.88 3.32 -12.58
CA MET A 1 -8.86 2.67 -11.68
C MET A 1 -8.75 1.16 -11.82
N LEU A 2 -8.91 0.40 -10.73
CA LEU A 2 -8.84 -1.07 -10.75
C LEU A 2 -10.05 -1.66 -11.49
N GLN A 3 -9.79 -2.34 -12.60
CA GLN A 3 -10.84 -3.00 -13.38
C GLN A 3 -11.43 -4.23 -12.66
N SER A 4 -10.78 -4.75 -11.62
CA SER A 4 -11.33 -5.84 -10.79
C SER A 4 -12.63 -5.45 -10.08
N LYS A 5 -12.87 -4.14 -9.86
CA LYS A 5 -14.14 -3.62 -9.35
C LYS A 5 -15.27 -3.75 -10.39
N VAL A 6 -14.93 -3.60 -11.67
CA VAL A 6 -15.89 -3.65 -12.79
C VAL A 6 -16.09 -5.09 -13.26
N TRP A 7 -15.02 -5.89 -13.31
CA TRP A 7 -15.05 -7.24 -13.88
C TRP A 7 -15.19 -8.34 -12.84
N GLY A 8 -15.00 -8.06 -11.55
CA GLY A 8 -14.99 -9.07 -10.47
C GLY A 8 -13.70 -9.86 -10.41
N TRP A 9 -13.44 -10.57 -9.31
CA TRP A 9 -12.17 -11.29 -9.10
C TRP A 9 -12.15 -12.70 -9.71
N VAL A 10 -13.24 -13.45 -9.58
CA VAL A 10 -13.38 -14.84 -10.07
C VAL A 10 -14.71 -14.97 -10.80
N LEU A 11 -15.80 -14.60 -10.13
CA LEU A 11 -17.10 -14.44 -10.75
C LEU A 11 -17.17 -13.07 -11.46
N PRO A 12 -17.72 -12.99 -12.68
CA PRO A 12 -17.86 -11.74 -13.40
C PRO A 12 -18.91 -10.84 -12.74
N LEU A 13 -18.52 -9.63 -12.33
CA LEU A 13 -19.45 -8.58 -11.85
C LEU A 13 -19.95 -7.67 -13.00
N GLY A 14 -19.20 -7.64 -14.09
CA GLY A 14 -19.50 -6.90 -15.31
C GLY A 14 -18.65 -7.47 -16.44
N VAL A 15 -19.28 -7.83 -17.56
CA VAL A 15 -18.57 -8.50 -18.65
C VAL A 15 -18.07 -7.44 -19.64
N PRO A 16 -16.75 -7.30 -19.86
CA PRO A 16 -16.24 -6.38 -20.86
C PRO A 16 -16.72 -6.81 -22.26
N VAL A 17 -17.34 -5.88 -22.98
CA VAL A 17 -17.80 -6.08 -24.35
C VAL A 17 -16.77 -5.47 -25.29
N ILE A 18 -16.08 -6.31 -26.07
CA ILE A 18 -15.15 -5.86 -27.11
C ILE A 18 -15.76 -6.24 -28.45
N GLY A 19 -16.08 -5.24 -29.27
CA GLY A 19 -16.68 -5.47 -30.59
C GLY A 19 -18.06 -6.12 -30.56
N GLY A 20 -18.88 -5.88 -29.52
CA GLY A 20 -20.23 -6.44 -29.38
C GLY A 20 -20.28 -7.85 -28.78
N VAL A 21 -19.14 -8.47 -28.48
CA VAL A 21 -19.07 -9.79 -27.83
C VAL A 21 -18.71 -9.64 -26.35
N ALA A 22 -19.54 -10.20 -25.48
CA ALA A 22 -19.29 -10.27 -24.05
C ALA A 22 -18.15 -11.27 -23.77
N ILE A 23 -17.02 -10.78 -23.27
CA ILE A 23 -15.84 -11.61 -22.97
C ILE A 23 -15.91 -12.10 -21.52
N ALA A 24 -16.57 -13.23 -21.33
CA ALA A 24 -16.52 -14.02 -20.10
C ALA A 24 -16.17 -15.49 -20.43
N PRO A 25 -14.90 -15.79 -20.77
CA PRO A 25 -14.50 -17.13 -21.16
C PRO A 25 -14.78 -18.09 -20.02
N LEU A 26 -15.56 -19.15 -20.30
CA LEU A 26 -16.01 -20.15 -19.32
C LEU A 26 -16.83 -19.58 -18.14
N GLY A 27 -17.41 -18.39 -18.27
CA GLY A 27 -18.16 -17.75 -17.18
C GLY A 27 -17.27 -17.19 -16.05
N VAL A 28 -15.97 -17.05 -16.30
CA VAL A 28 -14.97 -16.55 -15.34
C VAL A 28 -14.59 -15.11 -15.69
N SER A 29 -14.39 -14.27 -14.66
CA SER A 29 -13.95 -12.88 -14.83
C SER A 29 -12.65 -12.78 -15.64
N LEU A 30 -12.58 -11.77 -16.51
CA LEU A 30 -11.36 -11.42 -17.25
C LEU A 30 -10.18 -11.13 -16.31
N THR A 31 -10.43 -10.62 -15.09
CA THR A 31 -9.38 -10.39 -14.08
C THR A 31 -8.68 -11.69 -13.71
N ALA A 32 -9.41 -12.79 -13.51
CA ALA A 32 -8.81 -14.09 -13.20
C ALA A 32 -7.95 -14.60 -14.35
N TRP A 33 -8.42 -14.45 -15.60
CA TRP A 33 -7.65 -14.81 -16.79
C TRP A 33 -6.35 -13.99 -16.91
N LEU A 34 -6.41 -12.68 -16.65
CA LEU A 34 -5.22 -11.82 -16.65
C LEU A 34 -4.22 -12.22 -15.56
N ILE A 35 -4.72 -12.62 -14.37
CA ILE A 35 -3.88 -13.18 -13.31
C ILE A 35 -3.21 -14.47 -13.78
N VAL A 36 -3.96 -15.40 -14.38
CA VAL A 36 -3.43 -16.67 -14.91
C VAL A 36 -2.37 -16.41 -15.98
N VAL A 37 -2.64 -15.53 -16.94
CA VAL A 37 -1.66 -15.14 -17.98
C VAL A 37 -0.41 -14.54 -17.34
N GLY A 38 -0.55 -13.67 -16.35
CA GLY A 38 0.57 -13.11 -15.59
C GLY A 38 1.40 -14.20 -14.90
N VAL A 39 0.75 -15.16 -14.24
CA VAL A 39 1.43 -16.31 -13.59
C VAL A 39 2.15 -17.16 -14.62
N VAL A 40 1.53 -17.48 -15.75
CA VAL A 40 2.14 -18.24 -16.84
C VAL A 40 3.38 -17.52 -17.38
N LEU A 41 3.29 -16.22 -17.63
CA LEU A 41 4.43 -15.42 -18.09
C LEU A 41 5.59 -15.43 -17.08
N ILE A 42 5.29 -15.33 -15.77
CA ILE A 42 6.30 -15.43 -14.72
C ILE A 42 6.95 -16.82 -14.71
N VAL A 43 6.15 -17.89 -14.81
CA VAL A 43 6.66 -19.27 -14.82
C VAL A 43 7.55 -19.51 -16.04
N VAL A 44 7.11 -19.08 -17.23
CA VAL A 44 7.88 -19.17 -18.48
C VAL A 44 9.18 -18.36 -18.37
N PHE A 45 9.11 -17.15 -17.82
CA PHE A 45 10.30 -16.32 -17.59
C PHE A 45 11.29 -17.02 -16.66
N ILE A 46 10.84 -17.53 -15.51
CA ILE A 46 11.69 -18.25 -14.56
C ILE A 46 12.30 -19.51 -15.19
N ALA A 47 11.50 -20.29 -15.92
CA ALA A 47 11.98 -21.48 -16.63
C ALA A 47 13.05 -21.12 -17.67
N ARG A 48 12.86 -20.00 -18.39
CA ARG A 48 13.83 -19.48 -19.36
C ARG A 48 15.12 -19.02 -18.69
N GLN A 49 15.05 -18.27 -17.59
CA GLN A 49 16.25 -17.84 -16.84
C GLN A 49 17.06 -19.03 -16.33
N ARG A 50 16.38 -20.04 -15.75
CA ARG A 50 17.03 -21.28 -15.30
C ARG A 50 17.65 -22.07 -16.45
N SER A 51 16.97 -22.14 -17.59
CA SER A 51 17.50 -22.81 -18.79
C SER A 51 18.75 -22.11 -19.34
N LEU A 52 18.77 -20.76 -19.36
CA LEU A 52 19.93 -19.98 -19.79
C LEU A 52 21.13 -20.22 -18.85
N ALA A 53 20.90 -20.18 -17.54
CA ALA A 53 21.93 -20.43 -16.54
C ALA A 53 22.55 -21.84 -16.68
N ARG A 54 21.72 -22.88 -16.81
CA ARG A 54 22.20 -24.26 -17.04
C ARG A 54 22.98 -24.43 -18.34
N ALA A 55 22.67 -23.64 -19.36
CA ALA A 55 23.35 -23.65 -20.64
C ALA A 55 24.63 -22.79 -20.66
N GLY A 56 25.05 -22.23 -19.52
CA GLY A 56 26.23 -21.36 -19.42
C GLY A 56 26.07 -19.99 -20.08
N ARG A 57 24.82 -19.58 -20.37
CA ARG A 57 24.50 -18.28 -20.98
C ARG A 57 24.11 -17.27 -19.88
N PRO A 58 24.50 -16.00 -19.99
CA PRO A 58 24.18 -14.99 -18.96
C PRO A 58 22.65 -14.80 -18.87
N PRO A 59 22.02 -15.11 -17.72
CA PRO A 59 20.61 -14.79 -17.49
C PRO A 59 20.46 -13.27 -17.20
N LEU A 60 19.22 -12.77 -17.32
CA LEU A 60 18.87 -11.41 -16.86
C LEU A 60 18.80 -11.33 -15.34
N VAL A 61 18.34 -12.41 -14.70
CA VAL A 61 18.25 -12.54 -13.25
C VAL A 61 18.68 -13.95 -12.88
N ASN A 62 19.71 -14.06 -12.05
CA ASN A 62 20.07 -15.32 -11.44
C ASN A 62 19.02 -15.73 -10.39
N VAL A 63 18.10 -16.62 -10.77
CA VAL A 63 16.98 -17.07 -9.91
C VAL A 63 17.47 -17.78 -8.64
N GLU A 64 18.69 -18.32 -8.64
CA GLU A 64 19.27 -18.98 -7.47
C GLU A 64 19.52 -18.00 -6.32
N MET A 65 19.63 -16.69 -6.61
CA MET A 65 19.74 -15.64 -5.59
C MET A 65 18.54 -15.59 -4.64
N PHE A 66 17.34 -16.01 -5.07
CA PHE A 66 16.18 -16.12 -4.18
C PHE A 66 16.32 -17.23 -3.12
N GLY A 67 17.30 -18.13 -3.29
CA GLY A 67 17.71 -19.09 -2.26
C GLY A 67 18.46 -18.42 -1.10
N ILE A 68 19.01 -17.22 -1.30
CA ILE A 68 19.70 -16.46 -0.26
C ILE A 68 18.66 -15.87 0.69
N THR A 69 18.59 -16.43 1.90
CA THR A 69 17.58 -16.08 2.91
C THR A 69 17.54 -14.59 3.23
N SER A 70 18.70 -13.94 3.37
CA SER A 70 18.80 -12.51 3.67
C SER A 70 18.29 -11.63 2.54
N LEU A 71 18.64 -11.95 1.29
CA LEU A 71 18.16 -11.23 0.11
C LEU A 71 16.65 -11.38 -0.06
N ARG A 72 16.13 -12.61 0.03
CA ARG A 72 14.69 -12.87 -0.07
C ARG A 72 13.91 -12.11 1.00
N SER A 73 14.39 -12.13 2.25
CA SER A 73 13.78 -11.39 3.35
C SER A 73 13.86 -9.88 3.13
N GLY A 74 15.01 -9.35 2.71
CA GLY A 74 15.20 -7.93 2.45
C GLY A 74 14.31 -7.41 1.32
N LEU A 75 14.23 -8.12 0.20
CA LEU A 75 13.33 -7.80 -0.92
C LEU A 75 11.85 -7.87 -0.51
N SER A 76 11.46 -8.88 0.27
CA SER A 76 10.07 -9.04 0.72
C SER A 76 9.64 -7.92 1.68
N VAL A 77 10.52 -7.54 2.62
CA VAL A 77 10.25 -6.40 3.51
C VAL A 77 10.24 -5.09 2.73
N LEU A 78 11.10 -4.92 1.72
CA LEU A 78 11.11 -3.75 0.85
C LEU A 78 9.80 -3.61 0.06
N GLY A 79 9.31 -4.70 -0.52
CA GLY A 79 8.01 -4.71 -1.19
C GLY A 79 6.87 -4.35 -0.25
N ALA A 80 6.86 -4.92 0.96
CA ALA A 80 5.86 -4.60 1.97
C ALA A 80 5.93 -3.13 2.43
N GLN A 81 7.13 -2.57 2.60
CA GLN A 81 7.33 -1.15 2.91
C GLN A 81 6.71 -0.25 1.82
N TYR A 82 6.97 -0.55 0.55
CA TYR A 82 6.42 0.22 -0.56
C TYR A 82 4.90 0.04 -0.71
N ALA A 83 4.36 -1.13 -0.36
CA ALA A 83 2.92 -1.34 -0.30
C ALA A 83 2.24 -0.46 0.76
N VAL A 84 2.78 -0.43 1.98
CA VAL A 84 2.26 0.44 3.05
C VAL A 84 2.40 1.91 2.68
N THR A 85 3.56 2.30 2.12
CA THR A 85 3.81 3.68 1.68
C THR A 85 2.79 4.10 0.64
N ALA A 86 2.63 3.35 -0.45
CA ALA A 86 1.72 3.71 -1.52
C ALA A 86 0.25 3.71 -1.07
N GLY A 87 -0.15 2.75 -0.23
CA GLY A 87 -1.48 2.73 0.39
C GLY A 87 -1.76 3.99 1.23
N LEU A 88 -0.81 4.41 2.05
CA LEU A 88 -0.92 5.63 2.87
C LEU A 88 -0.97 6.89 2.01
N PHE A 89 -0.11 6.99 0.98
CA PHE A 89 -0.11 8.10 0.02
C PHE A 89 -1.32 8.10 -0.92
N PHE A 90 -2.09 7.02 -0.99
CA PHE A 90 -3.38 7.00 -1.68
C PHE A 90 -4.51 7.47 -0.76
N MET A 91 -4.73 6.79 0.37
CA MET A 91 -5.93 7.00 1.19
C MET A 91 -5.92 8.34 1.94
N VAL A 92 -4.75 8.81 2.40
CA VAL A 92 -4.66 10.03 3.21
C VAL A 92 -5.02 11.27 2.40
N PRO A 93 -4.42 11.54 1.22
CA PRO A 93 -4.83 12.67 0.40
C PRO A 93 -6.29 12.57 -0.03
N VAL A 94 -6.76 11.37 -0.39
CA VAL A 94 -8.16 11.15 -0.77
C VAL A 94 -9.09 11.61 0.35
N TYR A 95 -8.85 11.22 1.60
CA TYR A 95 -9.68 11.68 2.72
C TYR A 95 -9.55 13.18 3.00
N LEU A 96 -8.33 13.70 3.03
CA LEU A 96 -8.10 15.13 3.32
C LEU A 96 -8.76 16.05 2.28
N GLN A 97 -8.77 15.66 1.01
CA GLN A 97 -9.34 16.47 -0.06
C GLN A 97 -10.83 16.17 -0.28
N MET A 98 -11.22 14.89 -0.32
CA MET A 98 -12.58 14.50 -0.66
C MET A 98 -13.54 14.57 0.53
N THR A 99 -13.05 14.51 1.77
CA THR A 99 -13.89 14.59 2.98
C THR A 99 -13.75 15.93 3.67
N LEU A 100 -12.52 16.36 3.96
CA LEU A 100 -12.28 17.63 4.66
C LEU A 100 -12.24 18.84 3.72
N GLY A 101 -12.28 18.65 2.40
CA GLY A 101 -12.25 19.75 1.43
C GLY A 101 -10.95 20.54 1.43
N LEU A 102 -9.85 19.96 1.94
CA LEU A 102 -8.57 20.65 1.97
C LEU A 102 -8.01 20.80 0.56
N ASP A 103 -7.34 21.93 0.30
CA ASP A 103 -6.62 22.11 -0.95
C ASP A 103 -5.30 21.28 -0.97
N ALA A 104 -4.60 21.30 -2.11
CA ALA A 104 -3.36 20.57 -2.28
C ALA A 104 -2.24 21.03 -1.33
N LEU A 105 -2.17 22.32 -1.02
CA LEU A 105 -1.14 22.89 -0.13
C LEU A 105 -1.40 22.47 1.32
N GLN A 106 -2.62 22.61 1.80
CA GLN A 106 -3.07 22.19 3.11
C GLN A 106 -2.87 20.68 3.30
N THR A 107 -3.21 19.88 2.29
CA THR A 107 -2.94 18.44 2.27
C THR A 107 -1.44 18.16 2.40
N GLY A 108 -0.60 18.87 1.64
CA GLY A 108 0.85 18.75 1.71
C GLY A 108 1.41 19.07 3.10
N ILE A 109 0.91 20.14 3.75
CA ILE A 109 1.29 20.52 5.12
C ILE A 109 0.91 19.43 6.12
N ARG A 110 -0.25 18.79 5.97
CA ARG A 110 -0.67 17.68 6.85
C ARG A 110 0.19 16.43 6.69
N ILE A 111 0.73 16.19 5.50
CA ILE A 111 1.60 15.03 5.21
C ILE A 111 3.07 15.33 5.55
N PHE A 112 3.47 16.60 5.57
CA PHE A 112 4.85 17.05 5.78
C PHE A 112 5.59 16.41 6.99
N PRO A 113 4.97 16.18 8.16
CA PRO A 113 5.63 15.52 9.29
C PRO A 113 6.22 14.15 8.96
N LEU A 114 5.58 13.40 8.05
CA LEU A 114 6.08 12.12 7.57
C LEU A 114 7.42 12.29 6.85
N SER A 115 7.51 13.25 5.92
CA SER A 115 8.72 13.48 5.14
C SER A 115 9.89 13.90 6.01
N VAL A 116 9.64 14.79 6.99
CA VAL A 116 10.66 15.21 7.97
C VAL A 116 11.16 14.01 8.78
N ALA A 117 10.25 13.23 9.35
CA ALA A 117 10.63 12.06 10.15
C ALA A 117 11.36 11.00 9.32
N LEU A 118 10.96 10.77 8.07
CA LEU A 118 11.63 9.83 7.17
C LEU A 118 13.10 10.19 6.96
N VAL A 119 13.38 11.47 6.67
CA VAL A 119 14.75 11.94 6.50
C VAL A 119 15.53 11.80 7.81
N LEU A 120 14.99 12.28 8.93
CA LEU A 120 15.65 12.21 10.23
C LEU A 120 15.98 10.76 10.62
N PHE A 121 15.01 9.86 10.52
CA PHE A 121 15.17 8.48 10.95
C PHE A 121 15.95 7.61 9.96
N SER A 122 16.07 7.99 8.69
CA SER A 122 17.02 7.34 7.78
C SER A 122 18.48 7.59 8.19
N ILE A 123 18.79 8.80 8.66
CA ILE A 123 20.11 9.15 9.21
C ILE A 123 20.32 8.45 10.56
N VAL A 124 19.33 8.51 11.46
CA VAL A 124 19.40 7.85 12.78
C VAL A 124 19.59 6.35 12.61
N GLY A 125 18.81 5.70 11.75
CA GLY A 125 18.90 4.27 11.47
C GLY A 125 20.28 3.88 10.95
N THR A 126 20.88 4.70 10.08
CA THR A 126 22.25 4.49 9.61
C THR A 126 23.26 4.54 10.75
N ARG A 127 23.16 5.52 11.67
CA ARG A 127 24.05 5.58 12.85
C ARG A 127 23.83 4.39 13.80
N LEU A 128 22.60 3.92 13.92
CA LEU A 128 22.22 2.84 14.83
C LEU A 128 22.86 1.49 14.46
N THR A 129 23.31 1.32 13.21
CA THR A 129 24.05 0.13 12.74
C THR A 129 25.34 -0.13 13.51
N THR A 130 25.93 0.91 14.13
CA THR A 130 27.14 0.79 14.95
C THR A 130 26.88 0.06 16.28
N ARG A 131 25.62 -0.02 16.72
CA ARG A 131 25.22 -0.58 18.03
C ARG A 131 24.14 -1.65 17.94
N MET A 132 23.37 -1.70 16.87
CA MET A 132 22.21 -2.60 16.70
C MET A 132 22.30 -3.36 15.38
N SER A 133 21.89 -4.63 15.38
CA SER A 133 21.90 -5.45 14.17
C SER A 133 20.87 -4.95 13.15
N PRO A 134 21.09 -5.15 11.84
CA PRO A 134 20.13 -4.76 10.80
C PRO A 134 18.72 -5.32 11.06
N ARG A 135 18.63 -6.57 11.52
CA ARG A 135 17.36 -7.19 11.90
C ARG A 135 16.64 -6.43 13.01
N THR A 136 17.37 -5.98 14.02
CA THR A 136 16.76 -5.25 15.14
C THR A 136 16.21 -3.91 14.66
N ILE A 137 16.99 -3.17 13.87
CA ILE A 137 16.56 -1.88 13.32
C ILE A 137 15.32 -2.05 12.42
N VAL A 138 15.32 -3.06 11.55
CA VAL A 138 14.18 -3.36 10.66
C VAL A 138 12.94 -3.75 11.47
N ARG A 139 13.06 -4.67 12.44
CA ARG A 139 11.90 -5.07 13.26
C ARG A 139 11.34 -3.92 14.08
N THR A 140 12.21 -3.06 14.62
CA THR A 140 11.77 -1.83 15.30
C THR A 140 11.00 -0.92 14.35
N GLY A 141 11.51 -0.71 13.12
CA GLY A 141 10.80 0.04 12.09
C GLY A 141 9.42 -0.56 11.74
N GLN A 142 9.34 -1.88 11.58
CA GLN A 142 8.06 -2.56 11.29
C GLN A 142 7.06 -2.47 12.45
N LEU A 143 7.51 -2.64 13.69
CA LEU A 143 6.65 -2.48 14.87
C LEU A 143 6.19 -1.03 15.04
N LEU A 144 7.07 -0.07 14.76
CA LEU A 144 6.74 1.35 14.76
C LEU A 144 5.72 1.69 13.67
N LEU A 145 5.78 1.01 12.52
CA LEU A 145 4.80 1.15 11.43
C LEU A 145 3.42 0.63 11.82
N VAL A 146 3.36 -0.51 12.53
CA VAL A 146 2.10 -1.02 13.10
C VAL A 146 1.55 -0.04 14.12
N PHE A 147 2.40 0.47 15.01
CA PHE A 147 2.01 1.45 16.02
C PHE A 147 1.54 2.76 15.39
N SER A 148 2.21 3.27 14.35
CA SER A 148 1.79 4.48 13.66
C SER A 148 0.44 4.31 12.98
N ALA A 149 0.16 3.15 12.39
CA ALA A 149 -1.14 2.83 11.80
C ALA A 149 -2.25 2.76 12.86
N LEU A 150 -1.97 2.26 14.08
CA LEU A 150 -2.90 2.31 15.21
C LEU A 150 -3.18 3.74 15.68
N VAL A 151 -2.15 4.59 15.75
CA VAL A 151 -2.30 6.02 16.07
C VAL A 151 -3.14 6.74 15.01
N LEU A 152 -2.90 6.45 13.73
CA LEU A 152 -3.66 7.02 12.63
C LEU A 152 -5.13 6.56 12.64
N LEU A 153 -5.38 5.28 12.95
CA LEU A 153 -6.74 4.77 13.16
C LEU A 153 -7.44 5.51 14.31
N GLY A 154 -6.75 5.72 15.43
CA GLY A 154 -7.29 6.51 16.55
C GLY A 154 -7.49 8.00 16.24
N SER A 155 -6.77 8.54 15.24
CA SER A 155 -6.94 9.91 14.78
C SER A 155 -8.10 10.10 13.79
N ALA A 156 -8.66 9.01 13.26
CA ALA A 156 -9.79 9.04 12.33
C ALA A 156 -11.09 9.40 13.08
N THR A 157 -11.22 10.68 13.39
CA THR A 157 -12.41 11.33 13.95
C THR A 157 -12.93 12.40 12.98
N SER A 158 -14.18 12.85 13.16
CA SER A 158 -14.85 13.86 12.31
C SER A 158 -14.05 15.17 12.23
N ASP A 159 -13.40 15.54 13.32
CA ASP A 159 -12.41 16.59 13.37
C ASP A 159 -11.05 15.93 13.58
N LEU A 160 -10.27 15.74 12.51
CA LEU A 160 -8.92 15.20 12.55
C LEU A 160 -8.05 16.12 13.43
N ARG A 161 -8.09 15.93 14.76
CA ARG A 161 -7.32 16.70 15.74
C ARG A 161 -5.85 16.65 15.30
N GLY A 162 -5.39 17.77 14.73
CA GLY A 162 -4.19 17.82 13.91
C GLY A 162 -2.94 17.28 14.61
N GLY A 163 -2.88 17.34 15.94
CA GLY A 163 -1.77 16.80 16.73
C GLY A 163 -1.64 15.27 16.67
N LEU A 164 -2.74 14.52 16.81
CA LEU A 164 -2.68 13.05 16.82
C LEU A 164 -2.41 12.50 15.42
N PHE A 165 -3.04 13.10 14.40
CA PHE A 165 -2.76 12.78 13.01
C PHE A 165 -1.31 13.12 12.63
N ALA A 166 -0.81 14.31 12.98
CA ALA A 166 0.58 14.68 12.74
C ALA A 166 1.57 13.74 13.46
N ALA A 167 1.26 13.30 14.69
CA ALA A 167 2.03 12.28 15.40
C ALA A 167 2.02 10.95 14.63
N GLY A 168 0.87 10.49 14.16
CA GLY A 168 0.76 9.28 13.33
C GLY A 168 1.57 9.37 12.03
N MET A 169 1.55 10.53 11.36
CA MET A 169 2.35 10.79 10.16
C MET A 169 3.84 10.81 10.46
N PHE A 170 4.24 11.48 11.54
CA PHE A 170 5.64 11.50 12.00
C PHE A 170 6.13 10.08 12.35
N LEU A 171 5.35 9.30 13.10
CA LEU A 171 5.69 7.92 13.44
C LEU A 171 5.79 7.02 12.20
N SER A 172 4.90 7.21 11.22
CA SER A 172 4.96 6.50 9.95
C SER A 172 6.23 6.86 9.18
N GLY A 173 6.59 8.14 9.12
CA GLY A 173 7.84 8.60 8.52
C GLY A 173 9.07 8.02 9.25
N ALA A 174 9.06 8.02 10.58
CA ALA A 174 10.13 7.44 11.39
C ALA A 174 10.32 5.95 11.09
N ALA A 175 9.23 5.19 11.03
CA ALA A 175 9.24 3.77 10.66
C ALA A 175 9.81 3.55 9.25
N LEU A 176 9.30 4.28 8.26
CA LEU A 176 9.78 4.19 6.87
C LEU A 176 11.25 4.60 6.73
N GLY A 177 11.69 5.62 7.47
CA GLY A 177 13.09 6.06 7.50
C GLY A 177 14.03 4.99 8.07
N LEU A 178 13.65 4.35 9.17
CA LEU A 178 14.42 3.23 9.74
C LEU A 178 14.54 2.06 8.75
N LEU A 179 13.44 1.69 8.08
CA LEU A 179 13.44 0.63 7.07
C LEU A 179 14.33 1.01 5.87
N ALA A 180 14.17 2.23 5.34
CA ALA A 180 14.96 2.74 4.22
C ALA A 180 16.48 2.74 4.52
N SER A 181 16.87 2.99 5.78
CA SER A 181 18.29 2.98 6.17
C SER A 181 18.96 1.60 6.08
N GLN A 182 18.19 0.51 6.11
CA GLN A 182 18.73 -0.85 6.23
C GLN A 182 18.52 -1.70 4.98
N LEU A 183 17.33 -1.67 4.38
CA LEU A 183 16.95 -2.67 3.38
C LEU A 183 17.84 -2.63 2.13
N GLY A 184 18.24 -1.45 1.68
CA GLY A 184 19.18 -1.32 0.57
C GLY A 184 20.52 -2.02 0.87
N ASN A 185 21.08 -1.76 2.04
CA ASN A 185 22.34 -2.36 2.47
C ASN A 185 22.22 -3.88 2.66
N VAL A 186 21.13 -4.36 3.29
CA VAL A 186 20.88 -5.80 3.47
C VAL A 186 20.80 -6.53 2.13
N ASN A 187 20.11 -5.94 1.15
CA ASN A 187 19.98 -6.54 -0.18
C ASN A 187 21.34 -6.59 -0.88
N MET A 188 22.07 -5.46 -0.92
CA MET A 188 23.35 -5.37 -1.63
C MET A 188 24.47 -6.17 -0.96
N SER A 189 24.48 -6.29 0.37
CA SER A 189 25.49 -7.06 1.11
C SER A 189 25.25 -8.57 1.09
N SER A 190 24.09 -9.02 0.61
CA SER A 190 23.74 -10.44 0.52
C SER A 190 24.33 -11.15 -0.69
N VAL A 191 24.92 -10.42 -1.64
CA VAL A 191 25.42 -10.97 -2.91
C VAL A 191 26.85 -10.52 -3.20
N SER A 192 27.49 -11.15 -4.18
CA SER A 192 28.82 -10.74 -4.64
C SER A 192 28.77 -9.43 -5.43
N ALA A 193 29.91 -8.74 -5.56
CA ALA A 193 30.00 -7.48 -6.31
C ALA A 193 29.57 -7.59 -7.79
N LYS A 194 29.64 -8.79 -8.37
CA LYS A 194 29.21 -9.06 -9.75
C LYS A 194 27.68 -9.08 -9.89
N GLU A 195 26.96 -9.32 -8.81
CA GLU A 195 25.50 -9.52 -8.79
C GLU A 195 24.75 -8.27 -8.29
N THR A 196 25.46 -7.24 -7.80
CA THR A 196 24.88 -6.01 -7.24
C THR A 196 23.96 -5.28 -8.24
N SER A 197 24.28 -5.31 -9.54
CA SER A 197 23.43 -4.71 -10.57
C SER A 197 22.09 -5.45 -10.71
N GLU A 198 22.12 -6.79 -10.68
CA GLU A 198 20.89 -7.61 -10.72
C GLU A 198 20.03 -7.38 -9.46
N VAL A 199 20.65 -7.29 -8.29
CA VAL A 199 19.94 -6.98 -7.04
C VAL A 199 19.35 -5.57 -7.05
N GLY A 200 20.05 -4.58 -7.62
CA GLY A 200 19.49 -3.24 -7.86
C GLY A 200 18.22 -3.27 -8.71
N GLY A 201 18.24 -4.03 -9.81
CA GLY A 201 17.06 -4.26 -10.65
C GLY A 201 15.91 -4.94 -9.90
N LEU A 202 16.21 -5.99 -9.13
CA LEU A 202 15.22 -6.68 -8.29
C LEU A 202 14.60 -5.76 -7.24
N GLN A 203 15.37 -4.88 -6.61
CA GLN A 203 14.82 -3.90 -5.69
C GLN A 203 13.79 -3.01 -6.38
N GLY A 204 14.10 -2.50 -7.57
CA GLY A 204 13.14 -1.72 -8.37
C GLY A 204 11.85 -2.51 -8.68
N VAL A 205 11.96 -3.81 -9.00
CA VAL A 205 10.78 -4.66 -9.22
C VAL A 205 9.93 -4.78 -7.95
N PHE A 206 10.53 -5.06 -6.79
CA PHE A 206 9.80 -5.19 -5.53
C PHE A 206 9.19 -3.87 -5.06
N GLN A 207 9.84 -2.72 -5.31
CA GLN A 207 9.30 -1.39 -5.03
C GLN A 207 8.04 -1.12 -5.88
N ASN A 208 8.11 -1.38 -7.19
CA ASN A 208 6.97 -1.20 -8.09
C ASN A 208 5.84 -2.17 -7.79
N LEU A 209 6.16 -3.44 -7.54
CA LEU A 209 5.18 -4.46 -7.16
C LEU A 209 4.49 -4.08 -5.85
N GLY A 210 5.27 -3.69 -4.83
CA GLY A 210 4.76 -3.20 -3.56
C GLY A 210 3.83 -2.01 -3.74
N SER A 211 4.28 -0.96 -4.42
CA SER A 211 3.50 0.26 -4.64
C SER A 211 2.18 -0.01 -5.38
N SER A 212 2.23 -0.82 -6.44
CA SER A 212 1.03 -1.18 -7.21
C SER A 212 0.05 -2.00 -6.37
N LEU A 213 0.52 -3.03 -5.64
CA LEU A 213 -0.34 -3.86 -4.79
C LEU A 213 -0.92 -3.08 -3.61
N GLY A 214 -0.11 -2.23 -2.97
CA GLY A 214 -0.51 -1.41 -1.84
C GLY A 214 -1.63 -0.44 -2.19
N THR A 215 -1.44 0.36 -3.24
CA THR A 215 -2.46 1.29 -3.74
C THR A 215 -3.72 0.55 -4.17
N ALA A 216 -3.57 -0.59 -4.84
CA ALA A 216 -4.70 -1.39 -5.29
C ALA A 216 -5.52 -1.94 -4.12
N LEU A 217 -4.87 -2.61 -3.17
CA LEU A 217 -5.53 -3.24 -2.02
C LEU A 217 -6.19 -2.20 -1.12
N ILE A 218 -5.45 -1.15 -0.72
CA ILE A 218 -6.00 -0.09 0.14
C ILE A 218 -7.10 0.68 -0.59
N GLY A 219 -6.93 0.97 -1.89
CA GLY A 219 -7.96 1.63 -2.68
C GLY A 219 -9.24 0.80 -2.81
N SER A 220 -9.12 -0.51 -3.02
CA SER A 220 -10.28 -1.42 -3.00
C SER A 220 -10.95 -1.49 -1.64
N ILE A 221 -10.18 -1.56 -0.55
CA ILE A 221 -10.72 -1.57 0.83
C ILE A 221 -11.47 -0.27 1.10
N LEU A 222 -10.86 0.88 0.77
CA LEU A 222 -11.45 2.20 0.98
C LEU A 222 -12.76 2.37 0.19
N ILE A 223 -12.74 2.11 -1.13
CA ILE A 223 -13.92 2.26 -1.99
C ILE A 223 -15.01 1.25 -1.63
N GLY A 224 -14.63 0.00 -1.33
CA GLY A 224 -15.58 -1.04 -0.93
C GLY A 224 -16.26 -0.69 0.39
N ALA A 225 -15.50 -0.27 1.40
CA ALA A 225 -16.03 0.15 2.69
C ALA A 225 -16.91 1.41 2.58
N LEU A 226 -16.53 2.38 1.73
CA LEU A 226 -17.37 3.54 1.43
C LEU A 226 -18.70 3.11 0.82
N SER A 227 -18.66 2.22 -0.19
CA SER A 227 -19.85 1.73 -0.88
C SER A 227 -20.82 1.04 0.07
N THR A 228 -20.31 0.12 0.90
CA THR A 228 -21.12 -0.60 1.88
C THR A 228 -21.67 0.34 2.96
N SER A 229 -20.82 1.19 3.55
CA SER A 229 -21.24 2.11 4.61
C SER A 229 -22.27 3.12 4.12
N PHE A 230 -22.11 3.62 2.89
CA PHE A 230 -23.03 4.60 2.30
C PHE A 230 -24.37 3.96 1.95
N ALA A 231 -24.37 2.79 1.31
CA ALA A 231 -25.60 2.06 1.02
C ALA A 231 -26.38 1.71 2.29
N SER A 232 -25.68 1.21 3.33
CA SER A 232 -26.31 0.90 4.61
C SER A 232 -26.84 2.16 5.32
N GLY A 233 -26.06 3.24 5.37
CA GLY A 233 -26.50 4.48 6.01
C GLY A 233 -27.70 5.13 5.33
N VAL A 234 -27.81 5.03 4.00
CA VAL A 234 -28.98 5.51 3.25
C VAL A 234 -30.19 4.58 3.44
N ALA A 235 -29.98 3.27 3.51
CA ALA A 235 -31.09 2.33 3.74
C ALA A 235 -31.70 2.44 5.14
N GLU A 236 -30.94 2.94 6.12
CA GLU A 236 -31.38 3.16 7.50
C GLU A 236 -31.91 4.58 7.75
N SER A 237 -31.90 5.46 6.75
CA SER A 237 -32.32 6.86 6.90
C SER A 237 -33.78 7.11 6.54
N ASP A 238 -34.26 8.32 6.86
CA ASP A 238 -35.61 8.80 6.53
C ASP A 238 -35.72 9.34 5.09
N LEU A 239 -34.70 9.11 4.24
CA LEU A 239 -34.71 9.56 2.85
C LEU A 239 -35.80 8.83 2.03
N PRO A 240 -36.32 9.46 0.94
CA PRO A 240 -37.31 8.84 0.08
C PRO A 240 -36.89 7.47 -0.45
N GLU A 241 -37.83 6.51 -0.53
CA GLU A 241 -37.57 5.16 -1.04
C GLU A 241 -36.95 5.17 -2.45
N SER A 242 -37.31 6.15 -3.29
CA SER A 242 -36.71 6.34 -4.61
C SER A 242 -35.22 6.67 -4.54
N THR A 243 -34.81 7.46 -3.54
CA THR A 243 -33.40 7.80 -3.29
C THR A 243 -32.66 6.59 -2.74
N GLN A 244 -33.25 5.87 -1.79
CA GLN A 244 -32.67 4.64 -1.24
C GLN A 244 -32.42 3.59 -2.33
N ALA A 245 -33.40 3.38 -3.21
CA ALA A 245 -33.27 2.47 -4.35
C ALA A 245 -32.20 2.94 -5.34
N SER A 246 -32.15 4.24 -5.64
CA SER A 246 -31.16 4.82 -6.57
C SER A 246 -29.74 4.71 -6.05
N VAL A 247 -29.52 4.98 -4.76
CA VAL A 247 -28.21 4.82 -4.11
C VAL A 247 -27.81 3.35 -4.05
N SER A 248 -28.74 2.45 -3.71
CA SER A 248 -28.49 1.00 -3.69
C SER A 248 -28.06 0.50 -5.07
N ALA A 249 -28.77 0.87 -6.13
CA ALA A 249 -28.42 0.50 -7.50
C ALA A 249 -27.07 1.11 -7.95
N SER A 250 -26.81 2.37 -7.59
CA SER A 250 -25.57 3.07 -7.97
C SER A 250 -24.33 2.56 -7.22
N THR A 251 -24.52 2.04 -6.00
CA THR A 251 -23.45 1.48 -5.16
C THR A 251 -23.15 0.01 -5.46
N GLU A 252 -23.99 -0.69 -6.23
CA GLU A 252 -23.85 -2.12 -6.53
C GLU A 252 -22.57 -2.44 -7.32
N HIS A 253 -22.21 -1.60 -8.30
CA HIS A 253 -20.94 -1.68 -9.03
C HIS A 253 -19.85 -0.77 -8.42
N GLY A 254 -20.16 -0.22 -7.25
CA GLY A 254 -19.33 0.57 -6.36
C GLY A 254 -19.22 2.06 -6.68
N VAL A 255 -18.81 2.83 -5.70
CA VAL A 255 -18.91 4.31 -5.70
C VAL A 255 -17.74 5.02 -6.39
N THR A 256 -18.05 6.12 -7.08
CA THR A 256 -17.06 7.15 -7.47
C THR A 256 -16.90 8.12 -6.31
N ILE A 257 -15.68 8.32 -5.84
CA ILE A 257 -15.41 9.24 -4.73
C ILE A 257 -15.58 10.67 -5.26
N VAL A 258 -16.58 11.38 -4.73
CA VAL A 258 -16.78 12.81 -4.94
C VAL A 258 -16.45 13.59 -3.65
N PRO A 259 -16.11 14.89 -3.77
CA PRO A 259 -15.98 15.77 -2.62
C PRO A 259 -17.29 15.82 -1.82
N ALA A 260 -17.23 15.66 -0.50
CA ALA A 260 -18.40 15.71 0.38
C ALA A 260 -19.14 17.05 0.32
N ALA A 261 -18.44 18.13 0.00
CA ALA A 261 -19.03 19.46 -0.20
C ALA A 261 -19.90 19.57 -1.45
N ALA A 262 -19.72 18.68 -2.44
CA ALA A 262 -20.52 18.66 -3.66
C ALA A 262 -21.80 17.81 -3.54
N VAL A 263 -21.93 17.02 -2.46
CA VAL A 263 -23.08 16.09 -2.31
C VAL A 263 -24.42 16.82 -2.20
N PRO A 264 -24.55 17.95 -1.45
CA PRO A 264 -25.82 18.67 -1.39
C PRO A 264 -26.27 19.16 -2.78
N GLU A 265 -25.39 19.78 -3.55
CA GLU A 265 -25.68 20.26 -4.91
C GLU A 265 -26.10 19.11 -5.84
N ILE A 266 -25.39 17.98 -5.79
CA ILE A 266 -25.74 16.78 -6.58
C ILE A 266 -27.11 16.22 -6.18
N ALA A 267 -27.44 16.26 -4.89
CA ALA A 267 -28.72 15.77 -4.36
C ALA A 267 -29.88 16.66 -4.76
N GLU A 268 -29.72 17.98 -4.65
CA GLU A 268 -30.72 18.97 -5.07
C GLU A 268 -30.98 18.90 -6.59
N ASP A 269 -29.92 18.76 -7.40
CA ASP A 269 -30.03 18.55 -8.85
C ASP A 269 -30.78 17.25 -9.20
N ALA A 270 -30.75 16.26 -8.31
CA ALA A 270 -31.50 15.01 -8.41
C ALA A 270 -32.95 15.11 -7.90
N GLY A 271 -33.37 16.29 -7.42
CA GLY A 271 -34.73 16.58 -6.98
C GLY A 271 -35.00 16.37 -5.50
N LEU A 272 -33.96 16.20 -4.66
CA LEU A 272 -34.10 16.17 -3.21
C LEU A 272 -34.34 17.59 -2.66
N THR A 273 -35.05 17.67 -1.54
CA THR A 273 -35.14 18.91 -0.74
C THR A 273 -33.81 19.21 -0.06
N ALA A 274 -33.61 20.47 0.38
CA ALA A 274 -32.39 20.87 1.07
C ALA A 274 -32.13 20.03 2.34
N ASP A 275 -33.17 19.71 3.12
CA ASP A 275 -33.05 18.89 4.33
C ASP A 275 -32.62 17.45 4.02
N GLU A 276 -33.14 16.86 2.93
CA GLU A 276 -32.75 15.53 2.46
C GLU A 276 -31.32 15.53 1.87
N ALA A 277 -30.96 16.59 1.17
CA ALA A 277 -29.62 16.78 0.60
C ALA A 277 -28.55 16.89 1.71
N ASP A 278 -28.85 17.62 2.77
CA ASP A 278 -27.99 17.73 3.96
C ASP A 278 -27.89 16.39 4.69
N GLN A 279 -29.00 15.68 4.88
CA GLN A 279 -29.00 14.35 5.49
C GLN A 279 -28.14 13.36 4.67
N LEU A 280 -28.26 13.37 3.34
CA LEU A 280 -27.45 12.52 2.46
C LEU A 280 -25.96 12.87 2.55
N ALA A 281 -25.62 14.16 2.60
CA ALA A 281 -24.25 14.63 2.73
C ALA A 281 -23.61 14.20 4.06
N ASP A 282 -24.37 14.22 5.16
CA ASP A 282 -23.90 13.74 6.46
C ASP A 282 -23.67 12.23 6.47
N ILE A 283 -24.61 11.44 5.93
CA ILE A 283 -24.43 9.99 5.75
C ILE A 283 -23.17 9.70 4.91
N TYR A 284 -22.93 10.48 3.86
CA TYR A 284 -21.76 10.30 3.01
C TYR A 284 -20.45 10.67 3.73
N ARG A 285 -20.41 11.76 4.50
CA ARG A 285 -19.24 12.14 5.33
C ARG A 285 -18.90 11.08 6.37
N GLU A 286 -19.91 10.56 7.07
CA GLU A 286 -19.74 9.47 8.03
C GLU A 286 -19.23 8.20 7.36
N SER A 287 -19.75 7.89 6.16
CA SER A 287 -19.32 6.74 5.36
C SER A 287 -17.88 6.88 4.88
N GLN A 288 -17.46 8.09 4.49
CA GLN A 288 -16.05 8.36 4.16
C GLN A 288 -15.14 8.18 5.38
N LEU A 289 -15.54 8.66 6.55
CA LEU A 289 -14.78 8.45 7.79
C LEU A 289 -14.72 6.97 8.19
N SER A 290 -15.83 6.25 8.09
CA SER A 290 -15.91 4.79 8.32
C SER A 290 -14.96 4.05 7.37
N SER A 291 -15.00 4.38 6.08
CA SER A 291 -14.13 3.77 5.07
C SER A 291 -12.64 3.98 5.35
N LEU A 292 -12.27 5.18 5.83
CA LEU A 292 -10.89 5.49 6.22
C LEU A 292 -10.44 4.61 7.39
N ARG A 293 -11.29 4.40 8.40
CA ARG A 293 -11.00 3.52 9.53
C ARG A 293 -10.75 2.08 9.07
N VAL A 294 -11.59 1.58 8.17
CA VAL A 294 -11.41 0.24 7.58
C VAL A 294 -10.11 0.16 6.76
N ALA A 295 -9.76 1.21 6.02
CA ALA A 295 -8.49 1.27 5.29
C ALA A 295 -7.27 1.28 6.22
N PHE A 296 -7.30 2.04 7.33
CA PHE A 296 -6.24 1.99 8.34
C PHE A 296 -6.13 0.61 9.00
N PHE A 297 -7.27 -0.05 9.27
CA PHE A 297 -7.25 -1.44 9.74
C PHE A 297 -6.58 -2.38 8.73
N GLY A 298 -6.90 -2.23 7.44
CA GLY A 298 -6.20 -2.94 6.36
C GLY A 298 -4.69 -2.69 6.37
N LEU A 299 -4.26 -1.44 6.59
CA LEU A 299 -2.86 -1.08 6.71
C LEU A 299 -2.16 -1.74 7.91
N ILE A 300 -2.85 -1.84 9.05
CA ILE A 300 -2.37 -2.55 10.25
C ILE A 300 -2.15 -4.02 9.92
N VAL A 301 -3.12 -4.67 9.27
CA VAL A 301 -3.01 -6.10 8.87
C VAL A 301 -1.82 -6.31 7.92
N ILE A 302 -1.68 -5.46 6.89
CA ILE A 302 -0.54 -5.53 5.96
C ILE A 302 0.79 -5.36 6.71
N SER A 303 0.86 -4.40 7.64
CA SER A 303 2.07 -4.12 8.42
C SER A 303 2.42 -5.26 9.38
N LEU A 304 1.41 -5.90 9.99
CA LEU A 304 1.59 -7.09 10.83
C LEU A 304 2.09 -8.29 10.02
N LEU A 305 1.51 -8.53 8.85
CA LEU A 305 1.96 -9.59 7.95
C LEU A 305 3.41 -9.36 7.48
N ALA A 306 3.81 -8.10 7.26
CA ALA A 306 5.18 -7.76 6.89
C ALA A 306 6.23 -8.20 7.94
N LEU A 307 5.86 -8.31 9.23
CA LEU A 307 6.75 -8.81 10.28
C LEU A 307 7.22 -10.25 10.02
N LEU A 308 6.45 -11.04 9.27
CA LEU A 308 6.81 -12.41 8.92
C LEU A 308 8.00 -12.46 7.97
N PHE A 309 8.19 -11.43 7.14
CA PHE A 309 9.23 -11.38 6.13
C PHE A 309 10.62 -11.04 6.67
N SER A 310 10.73 -10.42 7.86
CA SER A 310 12.01 -9.99 8.42
C SER A 310 12.78 -11.09 9.18
N ARG A 311 12.27 -12.33 9.21
CA ARG A 311 12.92 -13.46 9.91
C ARG A 311 14.32 -13.80 9.39
N GLY A 312 14.57 -13.60 8.10
CA GLY A 312 15.83 -13.89 7.44
C GLY A 312 16.84 -12.74 7.41
N ILE A 313 16.53 -11.58 7.98
CA ILE A 313 17.44 -10.44 8.00
C ILE A 313 18.62 -10.74 8.97
N PRO A 314 19.87 -10.39 8.60
CA PRO A 314 21.05 -10.64 9.43
C PRO A 314 20.92 -10.05 10.85
N ASN A 315 21.27 -10.86 11.85
CA ASN A 315 21.23 -10.47 13.27
C ASN A 315 22.61 -10.14 13.86
N GLU A 316 23.67 -10.22 13.07
CA GLU A 316 25.03 -9.90 13.51
C GLU A 316 25.31 -8.41 13.38
N LEU A 317 26.09 -7.87 14.31
CA LEU A 317 26.62 -6.51 14.22
C LEU A 317 27.83 -6.53 13.30
N ASP A 318 27.88 -5.61 12.34
CA ASP A 318 28.93 -5.53 11.31
C ASP A 318 30.25 -4.94 11.87
N VAL A 319 30.71 -5.45 13.02
CA VAL A 319 31.91 -4.99 13.76
C VAL A 319 33.20 -5.48 13.11
N ARG A 320 33.14 -6.44 12.17
CA ARG A 320 34.32 -7.11 11.62
C ARG A 320 35.09 -6.34 10.55
N ARG A 321 34.50 -5.33 9.89
CA ARG A 321 35.22 -4.58 8.82
C ARG A 321 36.31 -3.63 9.32
N GLY A 322 36.31 -3.24 10.60
CA GLY A 322 37.37 -2.40 11.18
C GLY A 322 38.66 -3.15 11.58
N ARG A 323 38.66 -4.48 11.58
CA ARG A 323 39.84 -5.29 11.98
C ARG A 323 40.59 -5.93 10.82
N SER A 324 39.97 -6.06 9.64
CA SER A 324 40.62 -6.68 8.48
C SER A 324 41.58 -5.75 7.77
N THR A 325 41.28 -4.45 7.68
CA THR A 325 42.18 -3.46 7.05
C THR A 325 43.43 -3.21 7.87
N ALA A 326 43.32 -3.21 9.21
CA ALA A 326 44.48 -3.04 10.09
C ALA A 326 45.46 -4.24 10.11
N ALA A 327 45.04 -5.41 9.64
CA ALA A 327 45.88 -6.61 9.58
C ALA A 327 46.57 -6.79 8.22
N ASP A 328 46.01 -6.22 7.14
CA ASP A 328 46.61 -6.23 5.80
C ASP A 328 47.61 -5.08 5.60
N ASP A 329 47.43 -3.93 6.26
CA ASP A 329 48.42 -2.83 6.26
C ASP A 329 49.64 -3.11 7.18
N ALA A 330 49.65 -4.23 7.90
CA ALA A 330 50.70 -4.65 8.83
C ALA A 330 51.57 -5.80 8.31
N ARG A 331 51.48 -6.14 7.01
CA ARG A 331 52.31 -7.16 6.33
C ARG A 331 52.97 -6.59 5.08
#